data_AF-A0A7S0M1G2-F1
#
_entry.id   AF-A0A7S0M1G2-F1
#
_cell.length_a   1.000
_cell.length_b   1.000
_cell.length_c   1.000
_cell.angle_alpha   90.00
_cell.angle_beta   90.00
_cell.angle_gamma   90.00
#
_symmetry.space_group_name_H-M   'P 1'
#
loop_
_entity.id
_entity.type
_entity.pdbx_description
1 polymer ?
#
loop_
_entity_poly.entity_id
_entity_poly.type
_entity_poly.pdbx_seq_one_letter_code
_entity_poly.pdbx_strand_id
1 'polypeptide(L)'
;GGGASRPPALLLDAADAVGIEKIFSESGRICDGGIVDFVRALCAVSREEMEAAPDASHTYCMQRIVEVVEANMDRVRIVWARMWAVLGPHFERAALEGASVERAMFAVDALRQLAVRFLAKEELEAFHFQRDFLLPFDHIVAAGRSPELRELAVRCVGQAVLSCSPRRVKSGWRVVFKVLTTASRDPAEPVSASAFQLLERVAADVFQQIAQDRQSAAAAAA
;
A
#
# COMPACT_ATOMS: atom_id res chain seq x y z
N GLY A 1 -9.50 -11.72 -13.19
CA GLY A 1 -8.93 -12.16 -14.48
C GLY A 1 -7.90 -11.13 -14.89
N GLY A 2 -6.62 -11.46 -14.74
CA GLY A 2 -5.54 -10.55 -15.09
C GLY A 2 -5.30 -10.60 -16.60
N GLY A 3 -5.75 -9.58 -17.32
CA GLY A 3 -5.24 -9.34 -18.67
C GLY A 3 -3.75 -9.08 -18.56
N ALA A 4 -2.92 -9.93 -19.15
CA ALA A 4 -1.48 -9.73 -19.20
C ALA A 4 -1.21 -8.41 -19.95
N SER A 5 -0.96 -7.35 -19.17
CA SER A 5 -0.54 -6.07 -19.72
C SER A 5 0.79 -6.30 -20.43
N ARG A 6 0.88 -5.92 -21.71
CA ARG A 6 2.13 -6.07 -22.46
C ARG A 6 3.16 -5.11 -21.90
N PRO A 7 4.43 -5.52 -21.76
CA PRO A 7 5.49 -4.60 -21.38
C PRO A 7 5.52 -3.43 -22.38
N PRO A 8 5.71 -2.18 -21.92
CA PRO A 8 5.86 -1.03 -22.79
C PRO A 8 6.96 -1.25 -23.83
N ALA A 9 6.86 -0.60 -24.99
CA ALA A 9 7.84 -0.73 -26.08
C ALA A 9 9.29 -0.43 -25.65
N LEU A 10 9.46 0.38 -24.60
CA LEU A 10 10.75 0.67 -23.96
C LEU A 10 11.42 -0.56 -23.29
N LEU A 11 10.66 -1.63 -23.03
CA LEU A 11 11.11 -2.86 -22.36
C LEU A 11 11.20 -4.06 -23.30
N LEU A 12 10.98 -3.88 -24.61
CA LEU A 12 10.80 -4.98 -25.56
C LEU A 12 11.96 -5.14 -26.53
N ASP A 13 12.92 -5.98 -26.13
CA ASP A 13 13.57 -6.89 -27.07
C ASP A 13 13.29 -8.34 -26.59
N ALA A 14 12.87 -9.24 -27.47
CA ALA A 14 12.28 -10.53 -27.06
C ALA A 14 13.30 -11.49 -26.41
N ALA A 15 14.60 -11.29 -26.66
CA ALA A 15 15.70 -11.95 -25.96
C ALA A 15 15.94 -11.38 -24.55
N ASP A 16 15.45 -10.16 -24.29
CA ASP A 16 15.63 -9.40 -23.05
C ASP A 16 14.49 -9.65 -22.05
N ALA A 17 13.29 -10.06 -22.50
CA ALA A 17 12.14 -10.31 -21.62
C ALA A 17 12.42 -11.35 -20.51
N VAL A 18 13.17 -12.41 -20.82
CA VAL A 18 13.59 -13.42 -19.81
C VAL A 18 14.60 -12.82 -18.83
N GLY A 19 15.51 -11.97 -19.32
CA GLY A 19 16.45 -11.23 -18.47
C GLY A 19 15.74 -10.26 -17.53
N ILE A 20 14.75 -9.53 -18.04
CA ILE A 20 13.92 -8.59 -17.30
C ILE A 20 13.12 -9.30 -16.19
N GLU A 21 12.43 -10.40 -16.51
CA GLU A 21 11.73 -11.21 -15.50
C GLU A 21 12.68 -11.77 -14.43
N LYS A 22 13.90 -12.16 -14.85
CA LYS A 22 14.94 -12.59 -13.90
C LYS A 22 15.37 -11.46 -12.97
N ILE A 23 15.52 -10.23 -13.47
CA ILE A 23 15.89 -9.07 -12.65
C ILE A 23 14.82 -8.79 -11.57
N PHE A 24 13.53 -8.84 -11.94
CA PHE A 24 12.45 -8.63 -10.97
C PHE A 24 12.40 -9.74 -9.90
N SER A 25 12.46 -11.01 -10.33
CA SER A 25 12.41 -12.16 -9.42
C SER A 25 13.65 -12.28 -8.53
N GLU A 26 14.83 -11.85 -8.98
CA GLU A 26 16.07 -11.83 -8.19
C GLU A 26 16.31 -10.48 -7.49
N SER A 27 15.34 -9.56 -7.47
CA SER A 27 15.50 -8.22 -6.88
C SER A 27 15.89 -8.25 -5.39
N GLY A 28 15.50 -9.29 -4.65
CA GLY A 28 15.93 -9.54 -3.27
C GLY A 28 17.44 -9.75 -3.10
N ARG A 29 18.17 -10.14 -4.16
CA ARG A 29 19.64 -10.32 -4.16
C ARG A 29 20.41 -9.04 -4.49
N ILE A 30 19.73 -8.00 -4.97
CA ILE A 30 20.36 -6.71 -5.27
C ILE A 30 20.91 -6.12 -3.97
N CYS A 31 22.06 -5.48 -4.01
CA CYS A 31 22.63 -4.83 -2.83
C CYS A 31 21.75 -3.65 -2.36
N ASP A 32 21.92 -3.24 -1.11
CA ASP A 32 21.07 -2.22 -0.46
C ASP A 32 21.06 -0.85 -1.14
N GLY A 33 22.18 -0.43 -1.74
CA GLY A 33 22.22 0.77 -2.58
C GLY A 33 21.51 0.54 -3.91
N GLY A 34 21.82 -0.59 -4.57
CA GLY A 34 21.30 -0.92 -5.89
C GLY A 34 19.78 -1.08 -5.91
N ILE A 35 19.15 -1.62 -4.86
CA ILE A 35 17.69 -1.78 -4.83
C ILE A 35 16.96 -0.43 -4.78
N VAL A 36 17.55 0.57 -4.11
CA VAL A 36 16.98 1.92 -4.06
C VAL A 36 17.05 2.58 -5.44
N ASP A 37 18.17 2.43 -6.15
CA ASP A 37 18.34 2.96 -7.50
C ASP A 37 17.46 2.22 -8.50
N PHE A 38 17.33 0.90 -8.36
CA PHE A 38 16.44 0.07 -9.16
C PHE A 38 14.97 0.48 -9.01
N VAL A 39 14.47 0.63 -7.78
CA VAL A 39 13.11 1.10 -7.53
C VAL A 39 12.89 2.52 -8.08
N ARG A 40 13.89 3.40 -7.98
CA ARG A 40 13.81 4.76 -8.55
C ARG A 40 13.69 4.75 -10.06
N ALA A 41 14.50 3.93 -10.74
CA ALA A 41 14.41 3.76 -12.19
C ALA A 41 13.07 3.15 -12.59
N LEU A 42 12.61 2.10 -11.90
CA LEU A 42 11.35 1.45 -12.19
C LEU A 42 10.14 2.38 -11.99
N CYS A 43 10.12 3.19 -10.93
CA CYS A 43 9.11 4.23 -10.73
C CYS A 43 9.17 5.33 -11.81
N ALA A 44 10.35 5.63 -12.37
CA ALA A 44 10.47 6.58 -13.48
C ALA A 44 9.84 6.01 -14.77
N VAL A 45 10.18 4.77 -15.13
CA VAL A 45 9.59 4.09 -16.28
C VAL A 45 8.07 3.93 -16.11
N SER A 46 7.60 3.60 -14.91
CA SER A 46 6.16 3.53 -14.64
C SER A 46 5.47 4.89 -14.78
N ARG A 47 6.13 6.01 -14.44
CA ARG A 47 5.58 7.34 -14.70
C ARG A 47 5.49 7.65 -16.19
N GLU A 48 6.54 7.34 -16.95
CA GLU A 48 6.53 7.52 -18.40
C GLU A 48 5.42 6.69 -19.05
N GLU A 49 5.20 5.45 -18.60
CA GLU A 49 4.08 4.61 -19.02
C GLU A 49 2.72 5.28 -18.73
N MET A 50 2.56 5.85 -17.54
CA MET A 50 1.34 6.54 -17.11
C MET A 50 1.06 7.83 -17.89
N GLU A 51 2.11 8.59 -18.21
CA GLU A 51 2.05 9.87 -18.93
C GLU A 51 1.85 9.67 -20.43
N ALA A 52 2.43 8.62 -21.02
CA ALA A 52 2.29 8.31 -22.44
C ALA A 52 0.84 7.96 -22.84
N ALA A 53 0.04 7.43 -21.91
CA ALA A 53 -1.36 7.10 -22.15
C ALA A 53 -2.23 7.43 -20.92
N PRO A 54 -2.58 8.71 -20.67
CA PRO A 54 -3.27 9.14 -19.44
C PRO A 54 -4.64 8.50 -19.19
N ASP A 55 -5.34 8.11 -20.25
CA ASP A 55 -6.67 7.51 -20.21
C ASP A 55 -6.65 5.97 -20.12
N ALA A 56 -5.51 5.34 -20.42
CA ALA A 56 -5.38 3.88 -20.43
C ALA A 56 -5.10 3.31 -19.02
N SER A 57 -5.52 2.07 -18.76
CA SER A 57 -5.18 1.33 -17.53
C SER A 57 -3.86 0.57 -17.65
N HIS A 58 -2.87 1.13 -18.34
CA HIS A 58 -1.52 0.56 -18.39
C HIS A 58 -0.95 0.50 -16.96
N THR A 59 -0.81 -0.72 -16.46
CA THR A 59 -0.44 -1.02 -15.07
C THR A 59 0.73 -2.00 -15.02
N TYR A 60 1.40 -2.29 -16.13
CA TYR A 60 2.46 -3.30 -16.18
C TYR A 60 3.62 -2.94 -15.25
N CYS A 61 4.18 -1.74 -15.38
CA CYS A 61 5.31 -1.36 -14.53
C CYS A 61 4.87 -1.24 -13.07
N MET A 62 3.64 -0.80 -12.81
CA MET A 62 3.11 -0.73 -11.44
C MET A 62 2.93 -2.14 -10.82
N GLN A 63 2.52 -3.14 -11.60
CA GLN A 63 2.50 -4.55 -11.16
C GLN A 63 3.91 -5.02 -10.81
N ARG A 64 4.90 -4.74 -11.66
CA ARG A 64 6.31 -5.08 -11.38
C ARG A 64 6.85 -4.40 -10.13
N ILE A 65 6.45 -3.14 -9.89
CA ILE A 65 6.79 -2.44 -8.64
C ILE A 65 6.24 -3.21 -7.45
N VAL A 66 4.96 -3.63 -7.46
CA VAL A 66 4.37 -4.39 -6.35
C VAL A 66 5.15 -5.67 -6.05
N GLU A 67 5.53 -6.43 -7.09
CA GLU A 67 6.32 -7.67 -6.96
C GLU A 67 7.70 -7.39 -6.33
N VAL A 68 8.41 -6.36 -6.81
CA VAL A 68 9.71 -5.95 -6.29
C VAL A 68 9.58 -5.49 -4.84
N VAL A 69 8.57 -4.70 -4.50
CA VAL A 69 8.35 -4.23 -3.13
C VAL A 69 8.10 -5.41 -2.20
N GLU A 70 7.26 -6.36 -2.60
CA GLU A 70 6.99 -7.58 -1.85
C GLU A 70 8.26 -8.40 -1.58
N ALA A 71 9.05 -8.67 -2.61
CA ALA A 71 10.29 -9.46 -2.52
C ALA A 71 11.36 -8.81 -1.62
N ASN A 72 11.23 -7.52 -1.33
CA ASN A 72 12.22 -6.74 -0.58
C ASN A 72 11.70 -6.23 0.78
N MET A 73 10.53 -6.70 1.24
CA MET A 73 9.96 -6.29 2.53
C MET A 73 10.77 -6.73 3.76
N ASP A 74 11.66 -7.70 3.63
CA ASP A 74 12.52 -8.20 4.71
C ASP A 74 13.85 -7.44 4.85
N ARG A 75 14.10 -6.45 3.99
CA ARG A 75 15.32 -5.64 4.08
C ARG A 75 15.39 -4.85 5.38
N VAL A 76 16.62 -4.52 5.75
CA VAL A 76 16.90 -3.67 6.92
C VAL A 76 16.17 -2.32 6.78
N ARG A 77 15.67 -1.82 7.90
CA ARG A 77 14.72 -0.69 7.96
C ARG A 77 15.19 0.56 7.23
N ILE A 78 16.48 0.89 7.31
CA ILE A 78 17.03 2.09 6.65
C ILE A 78 16.95 1.99 5.12
N VAL A 79 17.09 0.79 4.56
CA VAL A 79 16.99 0.55 3.13
C VAL A 79 15.53 0.60 2.71
N TRP A 80 14.66 -0.05 3.47
CA TRP A 80 13.22 0.03 3.26
C TRP A 80 12.72 1.48 3.28
N ALA A 81 13.11 2.28 4.27
CA ALA A 81 12.72 3.68 4.36
C ALA A 81 13.15 4.49 3.12
N ARG A 82 14.35 4.23 2.59
CA ARG A 82 14.84 4.85 1.36
C ARG A 82 14.08 4.41 0.11
N MET A 83 13.69 3.13 0.03
CA MET A 83 12.82 2.64 -1.03
C MET A 83 11.44 3.29 -0.92
N TRP A 84 10.85 3.32 0.27
CA TRP A 84 9.51 3.86 0.51
C TRP A 84 9.40 5.36 0.23
N ALA A 85 10.47 6.13 0.49
CA ALA A 85 10.55 7.54 0.12
C ALA A 85 10.38 7.79 -1.39
N VAL A 86 10.57 6.76 -2.22
CA VAL A 86 10.30 6.80 -3.67
C VAL A 86 8.94 6.18 -4.00
N LEU A 87 8.64 5.02 -3.40
CA LEU A 87 7.43 4.24 -3.69
C LEU A 87 6.14 4.92 -3.23
N GLY A 88 6.12 5.45 -2.00
CA GLY A 88 4.93 6.09 -1.43
C GLY A 88 4.40 7.21 -2.33
N PRO A 89 5.23 8.22 -2.67
CA PRO A 89 4.84 9.28 -3.60
C PRO A 89 4.43 8.77 -4.99
N HIS A 90 5.03 7.67 -5.46
CA HIS A 90 4.67 7.09 -6.75
C HIS A 90 3.27 6.47 -6.74
N PHE A 91 2.91 5.71 -5.70
CA PHE A 91 1.56 5.17 -5.54
C PHE A 91 0.52 6.26 -5.30
N GLU A 92 0.85 7.28 -4.50
CA GLU A 92 -0.03 8.44 -4.30
C GLU A 92 -0.33 9.15 -5.62
N ARG A 93 0.70 9.41 -6.43
CA ARG A 93 0.55 9.97 -7.77
C ARG A 93 -0.32 9.09 -8.66
N ALA A 94 -0.06 7.78 -8.71
CA ALA A 94 -0.84 6.86 -9.55
C ALA A 94 -2.32 6.81 -9.15
N ALA A 95 -2.63 7.03 -7.86
CA ALA A 95 -3.99 7.08 -7.34
C ALA A 95 -4.68 8.44 -7.58
N LEU A 96 -3.94 9.55 -7.44
CA LEU A 96 -4.52 10.90 -7.41
C LEU A 96 -4.40 11.65 -8.74
N GLU A 97 -3.40 11.35 -9.56
CA GLU A 97 -3.13 12.01 -10.83
C GLU A 97 -3.65 11.19 -12.02
N GLY A 98 -3.84 11.82 -13.19
CA GLY A 98 -4.32 11.16 -14.41
C GLY A 98 -5.84 11.09 -14.56
N ALA A 99 -6.33 10.55 -15.67
CA ALA A 99 -7.76 10.48 -15.98
C ALA A 99 -8.38 9.08 -15.73
N SER A 100 -7.57 8.03 -15.80
CA SER A 100 -8.03 6.64 -15.66
C SER A 100 -8.42 6.29 -14.22
N VAL A 101 -9.72 6.09 -13.98
CA VAL A 101 -10.24 5.57 -12.70
C VAL A 101 -9.72 4.16 -12.41
N GLU A 102 -9.65 3.30 -13.43
CA GLU A 102 -9.14 1.93 -13.28
C GLU A 102 -7.71 1.89 -12.74
N ARG A 103 -6.85 2.77 -13.25
CA ARG A 103 -5.46 2.91 -12.76
C ARG A 103 -5.42 3.37 -11.31
N ALA A 104 -6.24 4.36 -10.95
CA ALA A 104 -6.31 4.86 -9.59
C ALA A 104 -6.78 3.78 -8.60
N MET A 105 -7.82 3.03 -8.98
CA MET A 105 -8.32 1.89 -8.20
C MET A 105 -7.25 0.80 -8.07
N PHE A 106 -6.51 0.50 -9.14
CA PHE A 106 -5.40 -0.44 -9.10
C PHE A 106 -4.31 0.01 -8.12
N ALA A 107 -3.93 1.28 -8.12
CA ALA A 107 -2.91 1.81 -7.21
C ALA A 107 -3.32 1.66 -5.74
N VAL A 108 -4.60 1.93 -5.41
CA VAL A 108 -5.14 1.73 -4.05
C VAL A 108 -5.15 0.25 -3.66
N ASP A 109 -5.54 -0.66 -4.56
CA ASP A 109 -5.50 -2.09 -4.28
C ASP A 109 -4.07 -2.62 -4.14
N ALA A 110 -3.12 -2.13 -4.93
CA ALA A 110 -1.70 -2.43 -4.80
C ALA A 110 -1.16 -2.02 -3.41
N LEU A 111 -1.48 -0.80 -2.96
CA LEU A 111 -1.16 -0.36 -1.60
C LEU A 111 -1.77 -1.29 -0.54
N ARG A 112 -3.03 -1.74 -0.73
CA ARG A 112 -3.70 -2.67 0.20
C ARG A 112 -2.97 -4.01 0.27
N GLN A 113 -2.62 -4.60 -0.86
CA GLN A 113 -1.91 -5.89 -0.90
C GLN A 113 -0.59 -5.82 -0.14
N LEU A 114 0.13 -4.71 -0.30
CA LEU A 114 1.38 -4.45 0.41
C LEU A 114 1.11 -4.19 1.91
N ALA A 115 0.06 -3.44 2.26
CA ALA A 115 -0.31 -3.10 3.64
C ALA A 115 -0.59 -4.35 4.49
N VAL A 116 -1.37 -5.30 3.97
CA VAL A 116 -1.72 -6.55 4.67
C VAL A 116 -0.46 -7.31 5.10
N ARG A 117 0.53 -7.42 4.20
CA ARG A 117 1.80 -8.11 4.50
C ARG A 117 2.68 -7.28 5.43
N PHE A 118 2.72 -5.98 5.22
CA PHE A 118 3.61 -5.09 5.95
C PHE A 118 3.18 -4.89 7.42
N LEU A 119 1.87 -4.78 7.68
CA LEU A 119 1.32 -4.68 9.04
C LEU A 119 1.42 -6.01 9.82
N ALA A 120 1.60 -7.14 9.13
CA ALA A 120 1.89 -8.41 9.80
C ALA A 120 3.33 -8.44 10.40
N LYS A 121 4.23 -7.54 9.97
CA LYS A 121 5.59 -7.45 10.52
C LYS A 121 5.58 -6.71 11.85
N GLU A 122 6.50 -7.09 12.75
CA GLU A 122 6.60 -6.43 14.05
C GLU A 122 7.26 -5.05 13.93
N GLU A 123 6.59 -4.04 14.47
CA GLU A 123 7.14 -2.69 14.64
C GLU A 123 7.80 -2.55 16.01
N LEU A 124 9.07 -2.13 16.07
CA LEU A 124 9.75 -1.83 17.33
C LEU A 124 9.42 -0.40 17.79
N GLU A 125 9.37 -0.17 19.10
CA GLU A 125 8.86 1.09 19.69
C GLU A 125 9.58 2.37 19.22
N ALA A 126 10.87 2.29 18.89
CA ALA A 126 11.65 3.43 18.40
C ALA A 126 11.44 3.75 16.90
N PHE A 127 10.62 2.96 16.20
CA PHE A 127 10.41 3.07 14.76
C PHE A 127 8.91 3.14 14.45
N HIS A 128 8.51 4.09 13.60
CA HIS A 128 7.10 4.34 13.28
C HIS A 128 6.84 4.20 11.77
N PHE A 129 7.28 3.07 11.21
CA PHE A 129 7.24 2.82 9.77
C PHE A 129 5.82 2.48 9.28
N GLN A 130 4.98 1.90 10.12
CA GLN A 130 3.60 1.57 9.75
C GLN A 130 2.82 2.84 9.44
N ARG A 131 3.07 3.90 10.20
CA ARG A 131 2.52 5.22 9.92
C ARG A 131 2.92 5.73 8.54
N ASP A 132 4.21 5.75 8.23
CA ASP A 132 4.71 6.30 6.98
C ASP A 132 4.24 5.47 5.78
N PHE A 133 4.07 4.16 5.97
CA PHE A 133 3.50 3.26 4.97
C PHE A 133 2.02 3.50 4.71
N LEU A 134 1.22 3.77 5.74
CA LEU A 134 -0.23 3.95 5.59
C LEU A 134 -0.61 5.37 5.13
N LEU A 135 0.31 6.34 5.19
CA LEU A 135 0.05 7.74 4.86
C LEU A 135 -0.59 7.97 3.47
N PRO A 136 -0.22 7.23 2.40
CA PRO A 136 -0.91 7.33 1.11
C PRO A 136 -2.42 7.14 1.18
N PHE A 137 -2.95 6.25 2.03
CA PHE A 137 -4.40 6.05 2.15
C PHE A 137 -5.10 7.30 2.68
N ASP A 138 -4.50 7.99 3.66
CA ASP A 138 -5.04 9.24 4.19
C ASP A 138 -5.05 10.34 3.14
N HIS A 139 -3.97 10.48 2.36
CA HIS A 139 -3.92 11.44 1.26
C HIS A 139 -4.97 11.12 0.18
N ILE A 140 -5.15 9.84 -0.16
CA ILE A 140 -6.13 9.40 -1.17
C ILE A 140 -7.57 9.66 -0.70
N VAL A 141 -7.89 9.40 0.57
CA VAL A 141 -9.20 9.74 1.14
C VAL A 141 -9.40 11.25 1.19
N ALA A 142 -8.37 12.04 1.46
CA ALA A 142 -8.51 13.50 1.52
C ALA A 142 -8.64 14.17 0.14
N ALA A 143 -7.93 13.67 -0.87
CA ALA A 143 -7.77 14.33 -2.17
C ALA A 143 -8.34 13.57 -3.37
N GLY A 144 -8.83 12.34 -3.18
CA GLY A 144 -9.37 11.51 -4.25
C GLY A 144 -10.55 12.18 -4.96
N ARG A 145 -10.53 12.20 -6.30
CA ARG A 145 -11.53 12.92 -7.10
C ARG A 145 -12.94 12.30 -7.03
N SER A 146 -13.02 10.97 -7.02
CA SER A 146 -14.29 10.25 -7.04
C SER A 146 -14.61 9.66 -5.65
N PRO A 147 -15.89 9.68 -5.22
CA PRO A 147 -16.31 9.02 -3.99
C PRO A 147 -15.93 7.54 -3.94
N GLU A 148 -15.99 6.84 -5.08
CA GLU A 148 -15.67 5.42 -5.17
C GLU A 148 -14.21 5.14 -4.84
N LEU A 149 -13.28 5.99 -5.29
CA LEU A 149 -11.86 5.88 -4.98
C LEU A 149 -11.59 6.12 -3.48
N ARG A 150 -12.25 7.14 -2.90
CA ARG A 150 -12.13 7.46 -1.47
C ARG A 150 -12.72 6.34 -0.61
N GLU A 151 -13.89 5.81 -0.98
CA GLU A 151 -14.50 4.66 -0.32
C GLU A 151 -13.57 3.43 -0.40
N LEU A 152 -13.01 3.14 -1.58
CA LEU A 152 -12.08 2.03 -1.75
C LEU A 152 -10.88 2.16 -0.82
N ALA A 153 -10.29 3.35 -0.69
CA ALA A 153 -9.16 3.58 0.21
C ALA A 153 -9.53 3.31 1.68
N VAL A 154 -10.69 3.76 2.16
CA VAL A 154 -11.19 3.45 3.51
C VAL A 154 -11.35 1.94 3.71
N ARG A 155 -11.97 1.26 2.74
CA ARG A 155 -12.17 -0.19 2.79
C ARG A 155 -10.85 -0.96 2.80
N CYS A 156 -9.88 -0.50 2.02
CA CYS A 156 -8.54 -1.08 1.93
C CYS A 156 -7.77 -0.96 3.26
N VAL A 157 -7.84 0.20 3.91
CA VAL A 157 -7.28 0.38 5.28
C VAL A 157 -7.96 -0.59 6.25
N GLY A 158 -9.29 -0.69 6.19
CA GLY A 158 -10.04 -1.61 7.03
C GLY A 158 -9.63 -3.06 6.83
N GLN A 159 -9.51 -3.50 5.58
CA GLN A 159 -9.03 -4.84 5.25
C GLN A 159 -7.60 -5.07 5.74
N ALA A 160 -6.69 -4.10 5.59
CA ALA A 160 -5.31 -4.23 6.05
C ALA A 160 -5.22 -4.41 7.57
N VAL A 161 -5.99 -3.62 8.33
CA VAL A 161 -6.01 -3.67 9.80
C VAL A 161 -6.71 -4.92 10.30
N LEU A 162 -7.88 -5.26 9.77
CA LEU A 162 -8.67 -6.41 10.23
C LEU A 162 -8.06 -7.76 9.83
N SER A 163 -7.20 -7.80 8.80
CA SER A 163 -6.50 -9.04 8.40
C SER A 163 -5.27 -9.33 9.25
N CYS A 164 -4.82 -8.40 10.10
CA CYS A 164 -3.65 -8.57 10.93
C CYS A 164 -4.01 -8.61 12.42
N SER A 165 -3.16 -9.25 13.23
CA SER A 165 -3.40 -9.29 14.68
C SER A 165 -3.44 -7.86 15.25
N PRO A 166 -4.45 -7.51 16.07
CA PRO A 166 -4.58 -6.19 16.69
C PRO A 166 -3.32 -5.67 17.38
N ARG A 167 -2.52 -6.56 17.97
CA ARG A 167 -1.27 -6.23 18.67
C ARG A 167 -0.13 -5.81 17.73
N ARG A 168 -0.23 -6.14 16.44
CA ARG A 168 0.81 -5.82 15.45
C ARG A 168 0.67 -4.42 14.90
N VAL A 169 -0.55 -3.88 14.85
CA VAL A 169 -0.76 -2.47 14.48
C VAL A 169 -0.37 -1.61 15.68
N LYS A 170 0.71 -0.83 15.51
CA LYS A 170 1.26 0.08 16.52
C LYS A 170 1.10 1.53 16.04
N SER A 171 2.15 2.15 15.48
CA SER A 171 2.08 3.54 14.98
C SER A 171 1.07 3.72 13.83
N GLY A 172 0.71 2.62 13.14
CA GLY A 172 -0.31 2.60 12.10
C GLY A 172 -1.68 3.10 12.56
N TRP A 173 -2.07 2.87 13.83
CA TRP A 173 -3.36 3.35 14.35
C TRP A 173 -3.56 4.85 14.21
N ARG A 174 -2.47 5.63 14.29
CA ARG A 174 -2.53 7.08 14.11
C ARG A 174 -3.07 7.46 12.73
N VAL A 175 -2.68 6.72 11.69
CA VAL A 175 -3.17 6.95 10.33
C VAL A 175 -4.57 6.37 10.15
N VAL A 176 -4.85 5.19 10.72
CA VAL A 176 -6.18 4.58 10.66
C VAL A 176 -7.24 5.53 11.22
N PHE A 177 -7.02 6.11 12.40
CA PHE A 177 -7.95 7.08 12.96
C PHE A 177 -8.02 8.38 12.17
N LYS A 178 -6.92 8.80 11.54
CA LYS A 178 -6.92 9.98 10.65
C LYS A 178 -7.80 9.72 9.43
N VAL A 179 -7.64 8.57 8.76
CA VAL A 179 -8.47 8.11 7.64
C VAL A 179 -9.95 8.07 8.04
N LEU A 180 -10.27 7.44 9.16
CA LEU A 180 -11.65 7.36 9.67
C LEU A 180 -12.24 8.75 9.93
N THR A 181 -11.47 9.64 10.55
CA THR A 181 -11.90 11.01 10.86
C THR A 181 -12.15 11.85 9.60
N THR A 182 -11.30 11.69 8.58
CA THR A 182 -11.46 12.37 7.30
C THR A 182 -12.68 11.82 6.55
N ALA A 183 -12.77 10.50 6.44
CA ALA A 183 -13.86 9.83 5.71
C ALA A 183 -15.24 10.00 6.37
N SER A 184 -15.32 10.04 7.71
CA SER A 184 -16.60 10.24 8.41
C SER A 184 -17.21 11.62 8.16
N ARG A 185 -16.42 12.57 7.64
CA ARG A 185 -16.85 13.93 7.28
C ARG A 185 -17.01 14.12 5.77
N ASP A 186 -16.85 13.06 4.98
CA ASP A 186 -16.99 13.12 3.53
C ASP A 186 -18.45 13.45 3.16
N PRO A 187 -18.68 14.37 2.20
CA PRO A 187 -20.03 14.70 1.74
C PRO A 187 -20.73 13.52 1.06
N ALA A 188 -19.98 12.54 0.54
CA ALA A 188 -20.56 11.35 -0.05
C ALA A 188 -20.93 10.33 1.04
N GLU A 189 -22.21 9.98 1.11
CA GLU A 189 -22.74 8.97 2.04
C GLU A 189 -21.98 7.63 1.99
N PRO A 190 -21.62 7.05 0.83
CA PRO A 190 -20.92 5.77 0.80
C PRO A 190 -19.56 5.78 1.52
N VAL A 191 -18.83 6.91 1.43
CA VAL A 191 -17.52 7.08 2.06
C VAL A 191 -17.65 7.21 3.58
N SER A 192 -18.58 8.07 4.03
CA SER A 192 -18.83 8.27 5.46
C SER A 192 -19.42 7.02 6.12
N ALA A 193 -20.36 6.34 5.46
CA ALA A 193 -20.90 5.06 5.92
C ALA A 193 -19.80 3.99 6.06
N SER A 194 -18.89 3.88 5.09
CA SER A 194 -17.76 2.95 5.17
C SER A 194 -16.84 3.24 6.35
N ALA A 195 -16.64 4.51 6.70
CA ALA A 195 -15.86 4.90 7.87
C ALA A 195 -16.52 4.46 9.17
N PHE A 196 -17.83 4.71 9.34
CA PHE A 196 -18.57 4.28 10.53
C PHE A 196 -18.61 2.76 10.67
N GLN A 197 -18.89 2.04 9.58
CA GLN A 197 -18.86 0.57 9.58
C GLN A 197 -17.49 0.03 9.97
N LEU A 198 -16.40 0.62 9.46
CA LEU A 198 -15.05 0.21 9.85
C LEU A 198 -14.78 0.51 11.33
N LEU A 199 -15.19 1.67 11.82
CA LEU A 199 -15.03 2.02 13.24
C LEU A 199 -15.75 1.03 14.16
N GLU A 200 -16.98 0.65 13.82
CA GLU A 200 -17.75 -0.36 14.56
C GLU A 200 -17.03 -1.70 14.59
N ARG A 201 -16.50 -2.17 13.45
CA ARG A 201 -15.75 -3.43 13.37
C ARG A 201 -14.43 -3.37 14.14
N VAL A 202 -13.71 -2.26 14.08
CA VAL A 202 -12.49 -2.08 14.89
C VAL A 202 -12.83 -2.09 16.38
N ALA A 203 -13.90 -1.42 16.80
CA ALA A 203 -14.32 -1.41 18.19
C ALA A 203 -14.75 -2.80 18.68
N ALA A 204 -15.51 -3.54 17.86
CA ALA A 204 -16.00 -4.87 18.18
C ALA A 204 -14.89 -5.93 18.14
N ASP A 205 -14.11 -6.00 17.07
CA ASP A 205 -13.22 -7.14 16.84
C ASP A 205 -11.83 -6.88 17.43
N VAL A 206 -11.27 -5.69 17.19
CA VAL A 206 -9.87 -5.39 17.54
C VAL A 206 -9.75 -5.04 19.02
N PHE A 207 -10.54 -4.10 19.52
CA PHE A 207 -10.39 -3.63 20.90
C PHE A 207 -10.89 -4.65 21.93
N GLN A 208 -11.94 -5.42 21.62
CA GLN A 208 -12.35 -6.52 22.48
C GLN A 208 -11.27 -7.60 22.55
N GLN A 209 -10.67 -7.97 21.41
CA GLN A 209 -9.58 -8.93 21.40
C GLN A 209 -8.39 -8.44 22.22
N ILE A 210 -7.96 -7.18 22.07
CA ILE A 210 -6.88 -6.59 22.89
C ILE A 210 -7.22 -6.63 24.40
N ALA A 211 -8.48 -6.39 24.78
CA ALA A 211 -8.90 -6.42 26.17
C ALA A 211 -8.84 -7.83 26.76
N GLN A 212 -9.38 -8.83 26.04
CA GLN A 212 -9.35 -10.25 26.43
C GLN A 212 -7.92 -10.76 26.57
N ASP A 213 -7.07 -10.38 25.62
CA ASP A 213 -5.65 -10.68 25.55
C ASP A 213 -4.83 -10.15 26.73
N ARG A 214 -5.21 -8.98 27.27
CA ARG A 214 -4.58 -8.42 28.47
C ARG A 214 -5.02 -9.16 29.73
N GLN A 215 -6.30 -9.54 29.81
CA GLN A 215 -6.84 -10.29 30.93
C GLN A 215 -6.23 -11.70 31.02
N SER A 216 -6.09 -12.39 29.89
CA SER A 216 -5.45 -13.71 29.84
C SER A 216 -3.97 -13.66 30.23
N ALA A 217 -3.24 -12.64 29.76
CA ALA A 217 -1.84 -12.44 30.14
C ALA A 217 -1.67 -12.16 31.64
N ALA A 218 -2.57 -11.37 32.25
CA ALA A 218 -2.56 -11.10 33.68
C ALA A 218 -2.87 -12.36 34.50
N ALA A 219 -3.80 -13.20 34.04
CA ALA A 219 -4.15 -14.46 34.70
C ALA A 219 -3.01 -15.50 34.61
N ALA A 220 -2.26 -15.54 33.51
CA ALA A 220 -1.12 -16.46 33.36
C ALA A 220 0.12 -16.05 34.17
N ALA A 221 0.19 -14.79 34.59
CA ALA A 221 1.30 -14.26 35.39
C ALA A 221 1.04 -14.32 36.91
N ALA A 222 -0.17 -14.69 37.32
CA ALA A 222 -0.60 -14.86 38.71
C ALA A 222 -0.53 -16.34 39.13
#